data_AF-A0A962ZDI3-F1
#
_entry.id   AF-A0A962ZDI3-F1
#
_cell.length_a   1.000
_cell.length_b   1.000
_cell.length_c   1.000
_cell.angle_alpha   90.00
_cell.angle_beta   90.00
_cell.angle_gamma   90.00
#
_symmetry.space_group_name_H-M   'P 1'
#
loop_
_entity.id
_entity.type
_entity.pdbx_description
1 polymer ?
#
loop_
_entity_poly.entity_id
_entity_poly.type
_entity_poly.pdbx_seq_one_letter_code
_entity_poly.pdbx_strand_id
1 'polypeptide(L)' 'MAKTVKPERYIWPKNAIAHRIGKSATWINAHWAELQAANFPKKKPLVDGWDIREVDDWLKNLGGENVVNAMDNDADPWA' A
#
# COMPACT_ATOMS: atom_id res chain seq x y z
N MET A 1 28.04 -11.04 -1.93
CA MET A 1 27.03 -12.10 -2.04
C MET A 1 25.65 -11.44 -2.08
N ALA A 2 25.10 -11.20 -3.27
CA ALA A 2 23.75 -10.66 -3.40
C ALA A 2 22.77 -11.78 -3.02
N LYS A 3 22.14 -11.68 -1.86
CA LYS A 3 21.02 -12.56 -1.51
C LYS A 3 19.92 -12.28 -2.53
N THR A 4 19.71 -13.20 -3.47
CA THR A 4 18.53 -13.21 -4.33
C THR A 4 17.30 -13.34 -3.43
N VAL A 5 16.77 -12.20 -3.00
CA VAL A 5 15.55 -12.15 -2.20
C VAL A 5 14.44 -12.52 -3.15
N LYS A 6 13.96 -13.78 -3.13
CA LYS A 6 12.85 -14.23 -3.98
C LYS A 6 11.64 -13.29 -3.76
N PRO A 7 11.32 -12.39 -4.71
CA PRO A 7 10.32 -11.35 -4.49
C PRO A 7 8.89 -11.92 -4.56
N GLU A 8 8.73 -13.09 -5.19
CA GLU A 8 7.42 -13.69 -5.49
C GLU A 8 6.60 -14.09 -4.26
N ARG A 9 7.24 -14.33 -3.11
CA ARG A 9 6.52 -14.76 -1.89
C ARG A 9 5.84 -13.61 -1.13
N TYR A 10 6.07 -12.38 -1.56
CA TYR A 10 5.62 -11.16 -0.88
C TYR A 10 4.64 -10.34 -1.72
N ILE A 11 4.24 -10.87 -2.88
CA ILE A 11 3.29 -10.20 -3.75
C ILE A 11 1.88 -10.47 -3.25
N TRP A 12 1.17 -9.41 -2.89
CA TRP A 12 -0.19 -9.46 -2.40
C TRP A 12 -1.16 -8.84 -3.42
N PRO A 13 -2.37 -9.41 -3.57
CA PRO A 13 -3.38 -8.87 -4.47
C PRO A 13 -3.93 -7.55 -3.93
N LYS A 14 -4.57 -6.77 -4.82
CA LYS A 14 -5.12 -5.43 -4.49
C LYS A 14 -5.94 -5.40 -3.20
N ASN A 15 -6.80 -6.42 -3.01
CA ASN A 15 -7.68 -6.50 -1.85
C ASN A 15 -6.89 -6.64 -0.53
N ALA A 16 -5.82 -7.45 -0.53
CA ALA A 16 -4.98 -7.63 0.65
C ALA A 16 -4.15 -6.37 0.96
N ILE A 17 -3.69 -5.67 -0.08
CA ILE A 17 -3.00 -4.38 0.07
C ILE A 17 -3.94 -3.31 0.60
N ALA A 18 -5.15 -3.22 0.04
CA ALA A 18 -6.19 -2.31 0.51
C ALA A 18 -6.48 -2.52 2.00
N HIS A 19 -6.71 -3.78 2.40
CA HIS A 19 -6.91 -4.13 3.80
C HIS A 19 -5.70 -3.77 4.68
N ARG A 20 -4.47 -3.96 4.18
CA ARG A 20 -3.24 -3.59 4.91
C ARG A 20 -3.12 -2.09 5.16
N ILE A 21 -3.52 -1.27 4.19
CA ILE A 21 -3.52 0.20 4.34
C ILE A 21 -4.81 0.72 5.02
N GLY A 22 -5.69 -0.17 5.50
CA GLY A 22 -6.95 0.19 6.15
C GLY A 22 -7.99 0.80 5.21
N LYS A 23 -7.91 0.54 3.89
CA LYS A 23 -8.80 1.10 2.88
C LYS A 23 -9.47 0.01 2.03
N SER A 24 -10.45 0.41 1.24
CA SER A 24 -11.11 -0.48 0.29
C SER A 24 -10.39 -0.56 -1.04
N ALA A 25 -10.52 -1.69 -1.74
CA ALA A 25 -9.95 -1.87 -3.09
C ALA A 25 -10.48 -0.84 -4.10
N THR A 26 -11.71 -0.37 -3.91
CA THR A 26 -12.33 0.72 -4.68
C THR A 26 -11.68 2.08 -4.37
N TRP A 27 -11.34 2.32 -3.10
CA TRP A 27 -10.69 3.55 -2.67
C TRP A 27 -9.31 3.73 -3.34
N ILE A 28 -8.52 2.65 -3.45
CA ILE A 28 -7.24 2.65 -4.18
C ILE A 28 -7.40 3.09 -5.64
N ASN A 29 -8.49 2.68 -6.30
CA ASN A 29 -8.74 3.10 -7.68
C ASN A 29 -9.15 4.56 -7.76
N ALA A 30 -10.03 5.01 -6.85
CA ALA A 30 -10.53 6.38 -6.81
C ALA A 30 -9.41 7.38 -6.49
N HIS A 31 -8.46 7.00 -5.62
CA HIS A 31 -7.36 7.85 -5.15
C HIS A 31 -6.03 7.43 -5.77
N TRP A 32 -6.06 6.76 -6.93
CA TRP A 32 -4.84 6.25 -7.57
C TRP A 32 -3.87 7.38 -7.92
N ALA A 33 -4.39 8.54 -8.32
CA ALA A 33 -3.58 9.72 -8.62
C ALA A 33 -2.85 10.25 -7.37
N GLU A 34 -3.52 10.27 -6.21
CA GLU A 34 -2.93 10.69 -4.94
C GLU A 34 -1.90 9.68 -4.44
N LEU A 35 -2.18 8.39 -4.60
CA LEU A 35 -1.21 7.32 -4.32
C LEU A 35 0.04 7.47 -5.20
N GLN A 36 -0.13 7.77 -6.49
CA GLN A 36 1.00 8.04 -7.39
C GLN A 36 1.80 9.27 -6.94
N ALA A 37 1.13 10.35 -6.56
CA ALA A 37 1.77 11.56 -6.04
C ALA A 37 2.53 11.28 -4.73
N ALA A 38 2.03 10.36 -3.91
CA ALA A 38 2.67 9.89 -2.68
C ALA A 38 3.79 8.85 -2.91
N ASN A 39 4.23 8.61 -4.15
CA ASN A 39 5.20 7.57 -4.49
C ASN A 39 4.77 6.14 -4.09
N PHE A 40 3.47 5.84 -4.15
CA PHE A 40 2.97 4.49 -3.90
C PHE A 40 3.61 3.47 -4.86
N PRO A 41 3.97 2.27 -4.38
CA PRO A 41 4.61 1.25 -5.20
C PRO A 41 3.77 0.85 -6.42
N LYS A 42 4.47 0.61 -7.52
CA LYS A 42 3.85 0.17 -8.77
C LYS A 42 3.46 -1.30 -8.68
N LYS A 43 2.29 -1.61 -9.24
CA LYS A 43 1.80 -2.97 -9.41
C LYS A 43 2.79 -3.77 -10.27
N LYS A 44 3.14 -4.98 -9.84
CA LYS A 44 3.97 -5.90 -10.63
C LYS A 44 3.09 -6.55 -11.71
N PRO A 45 3.41 -6.39 -13.01
CA PRO A 45 2.54 -6.83 -14.11
C PRO A 45 2.42 -8.35 -14.23
N LEU A 46 3.42 -9.11 -13.77
CA LEU A 46 3.47 -10.56 -13.92
C LEU A 46 2.53 -11.33 -12.97
N VAL A 47 2.13 -10.70 -11.88
CA VAL A 47 1.46 -11.35 -10.74
C VAL A 47 0.22 -10.59 -10.28
N ASP A 48 -0.14 -9.54 -11.02
CA ASP A 48 -1.29 -8.66 -10.76
C ASP A 48 -1.39 -8.16 -9.29
N GLY A 49 -0.24 -7.90 -8.65
CA GLY A 49 -0.17 -7.57 -7.24
C GLY A 49 0.95 -6.60 -6.90
N TRP A 50 1.07 -6.26 -5.61
CA TRP A 50 2.11 -5.37 -5.09
C TRP A 50 3.01 -6.12 -4.12
N ASP A 51 4.27 -5.74 -4.09
CA ASP A 51 5.17 -6.23 -3.06
C ASP A 51 4.80 -5.59 -1.72
N ILE A 52 4.40 -6.42 -0.75
CA ILE A 52 3.99 -5.96 0.57
C ILE A 52 5.12 -5.21 1.29
N ARG A 53 6.39 -5.47 0.96
CA ARG A 53 7.51 -4.77 1.58
C ARG A 53 7.66 -3.36 1.04
N GLU A 54 7.47 -3.17 -0.26
CA GLU A 54 7.46 -1.83 -0.85
C GLU A 54 6.28 -1.02 -0.29
N VAL A 55 5.13 -1.67 -0.04
CA VAL A 55 3.98 -1.04 0.61
C VAL A 55 4.26 -0.73 2.08
N ASP A 56 4.89 -1.64 2.83
CA ASP A 56 5.22 -1.41 4.25
C ASP A 56 6.31 -0.35 4.43
N ASP A 57 7.29 -0.29 3.51
CA ASP A 57 8.30 0.77 3.46
C ASP A 57 7.67 2.13 3.10
N TRP A 58 6.77 2.15 2.11
CA TRP A 58 5.98 3.33 1.77
C TRP A 58 5.12 3.80 2.96
N LEU A 59 4.44 2.88 3.65
CA LEU A 59 3.67 3.19 4.85
C LEU A 59 4.56 3.73 5.98
N LYS A 60 5.76 3.18 6.17
CA LYS A 60 6.73 3.68 7.16
C LYS A 60 7.25 5.06 6.79
N ASN A 61 7.53 5.30 5.51
CA ASN A 61 8.00 6.59 5.02
C ASN A 61 6.92 7.66 5.15
N LEU A 62 5.66 7.32 4.85
CA LEU A 62 4.52 8.18 5.16
C LEU A 62 4.31 8.35 6.67
N GLY A 63 4.56 7.31 7.46
CA GLY A 63 4.29 7.26 8.89
C GLY A 63 5.35 7.88 9.79
N GLY A 64 6.52 8.19 9.23
CA GLY A 64 7.55 8.99 9.89
C GLY A 64 7.14 10.45 10.11
N GLU A 65 6.23 11.00 9.28
CA GLU A 65 5.81 12.41 9.37
C GLU A 65 4.29 12.68 9.23
N ASN A 66 3.45 11.77 8.69
CA ASN A 66 2.05 12.13 8.32
C ASN A 66 0.97 11.03 8.29
N VAL A 67 1.22 9.78 8.69
CA VAL A 67 0.18 8.70 8.60
C VAL A 67 -1.02 8.95 9.49
N VAL A 68 -0.83 9.52 10.69
CA VAL A 68 -1.93 9.76 11.62
C VAL A 68 -2.94 10.74 11.03
N ASN A 69 -2.54 11.67 10.16
CA ASN A 69 -3.45 12.69 9.63
C ASN A 69 -4.08 12.30 8.28
N ALA A 70 -3.36 11.53 7.45
CA ALA A 70 -3.85 11.05 6.16
C ALA A 70 -4.81 9.84 6.29
N MET A 71 -4.68 9.04 7.35
CA MET A 71 -5.54 7.87 7.58
C MET A 71 -6.73 8.13 8.50
N ASP A 72 -6.68 9.17 9.34
CA ASP A 72 -7.74 9.54 10.32
C ASP A 72 -8.97 10.21 9.68
N ASN A 73 -8.91 10.64 8.42
CA ASN A 73 -10.08 11.13 7.68
C ASN A 73 -11.16 10.07 7.38
N ASP A 74 -11.00 8.82 7.85
CA ASP A 74 -12.01 7.75 7.73
C ASP A 74 -12.10 6.92 9.02
N ALA A 75 -11.86 7.56 10.18
CA ALA A 75 -12.08 6.94 11.48
C ALA A 75 -13.59 6.73 11.72
N ASP A 76 -14.07 5.54 11.35
CA ASP A 76 -15.11 4.75 12.04
C ASP A 76 -16.53 5.37 12.20
N PRO A 77 -17.55 4.95 11.42
CA PRO A 77 -18.95 5.24 11.74
C PRO A 77 -19.57 4.26 12.78
N TRP A 78 -18.80 3.40 13.45
CA TRP A 78 -19.28 2.44 14.45
C TRP A 78 -18.57 2.55 15.82
N ALA A 79 -18.12 3.74 16.19
CA ALA A 79 -17.78 4.10 17.58
C ALA A 79 -19.03 4.25 18.46
#